data_AF-A0A3N5HBT4-F1
#
_entry.id   AF-A0A3N5HBT4-F1
#
_cell.length_a   1.000
_cell.length_b   1.000
_cell.length_c   1.000
_cell.angle_alpha   90.00
_cell.angle_beta   90.00
_cell.angle_gamma   90.00
#
_symmetry.space_group_name_H-M   'P 1'
#
loop_
_entity.id
_entity.type
_entity.pdbx_description
1 polymer ?
#
loop_
_entity_poly.entity_id
_entity_poly.type
_entity_poly.pdbx_seq_one_letter_code
_entity_poly.pdbx_strand_id
1 'polypeptide(L)'
;MLELHPKRQIGCIRSWRVPVGRTNIVLDEDLVKQAMLVTGAKTKRQAVDRALRELVARGSVYRALRKLKGKMPWDGDVDAWRRARR
;
A
#
# COMPACT_ATOMS: atom_id res chain seq x y z
N MET A 1 1.70 -51.46 -15.47
CA MET A 1 0.45 -51.13 -14.77
C MET A 1 0.74 -51.23 -13.27
N LEU A 2 1.20 -50.15 -12.65
CA LEU A 2 1.53 -50.08 -11.22
C LEU A 2 0.66 -49.00 -10.58
N GLU A 3 0.00 -49.38 -9.50
CA GLU A 3 -1.12 -48.71 -8.85
C GLU A 3 -0.70 -47.40 -8.18
N LEU A 4 -1.36 -46.30 -8.58
CA LEU A 4 -1.30 -45.02 -7.87
C LEU A 4 -2.18 -45.08 -6.63
N HIS A 5 -1.56 -45.31 -5.47
CA HIS A 5 -2.21 -45.10 -4.18
C HIS A 5 -2.31 -43.59 -3.87
N PRO A 6 -3.51 -43.04 -3.56
CA PRO A 6 -3.66 -41.62 -3.28
C PRO A 6 -3.15 -41.33 -1.87
N LYS A 7 -1.95 -40.72 -1.79
CA LYS A 7 -1.45 -40.12 -0.55
C LYS A 7 -2.40 -38.99 -0.14
N ARG A 8 -3.25 -39.28 0.85
CA ARG A 8 -4.00 -38.31 1.65
C ARG A 8 -3.02 -37.28 2.20
N GLN A 9 -2.88 -36.13 1.52
CA GLN A 9 -2.16 -34.97 2.07
C GLN A 9 -3.10 -34.27 3.04
N ILE A 10 -3.15 -34.80 4.26
CA ILE A 10 -3.68 -34.11 5.42
C ILE A 10 -2.58 -33.14 5.89
N GLY A 11 -2.87 -31.85 5.89
CA GLY A 11 -2.24 -30.84 6.75
C GLY A 11 -0.74 -30.60 6.54
N CYS A 12 -0.40 -29.67 5.66
CA CYS A 12 0.82 -28.88 5.85
C CYS A 12 0.42 -27.40 5.84
N ILE A 13 0.16 -26.88 7.04
CA ILE A 13 -0.05 -25.45 7.28
C ILE A 13 1.27 -24.78 6.88
N ARG A 14 1.34 -24.24 5.66
CA ARG A 14 2.52 -23.50 5.18
C ARG A 14 2.74 -22.32 6.12
N SER A 15 3.68 -22.45 7.06
CA SER A 15 4.09 -21.34 7.92
C SER A 15 4.82 -20.31 7.05
N TRP A 16 4.10 -19.33 6.53
CA TRP A 16 4.70 -18.16 5.89
C TRP A 16 5.35 -17.30 6.98
N ARG A 17 6.57 -17.65 7.41
CA ARG A 17 7.36 -16.78 8.28
C ARG A 17 7.95 -15.69 7.38
N VAL A 18 7.27 -14.54 7.32
CA VAL A 18 7.82 -13.35 6.66
C VAL A 18 9.16 -12.99 7.31
N PRO A 19 10.28 -12.91 6.53
CA PRO A 19 11.56 -12.54 7.10
C PRO A 19 11.47 -11.10 7.65
N VAL A 20 11.86 -10.92 8.90
CA VAL A 20 11.88 -9.64 9.59
C VAL A 20 13.32 -9.29 9.96
N GLY A 21 13.77 -8.09 9.58
CA GLY A 21 15.09 -7.55 9.91
C GLY A 21 15.00 -6.43 10.94
N ARG A 22 16.05 -6.30 11.77
CA ARG A 22 16.28 -5.09 12.57
C ARG A 22 17.15 -4.13 11.77
N THR A 23 16.82 -2.85 11.79
CA THR A 23 17.57 -1.81 11.08
C THR A 23 17.68 -0.59 11.98
N ASN A 24 18.83 0.07 11.98
CA ASN A 24 19.02 1.34 12.67
C ASN A 24 18.91 2.46 11.63
N ILE A 25 17.88 3.30 11.76
CA ILE A 25 17.61 4.42 10.85
C ILE A 25 17.22 5.64 11.68
N VAL A 26 17.69 6.82 11.26
CA VAL A 26 17.30 8.10 11.86
C VAL A 26 15.96 8.51 11.26
N LEU A 27 14.99 8.84 12.11
CA LEU A 27 13.64 9.27 11.71
C LEU A 27 13.32 10.59 12.39
N ASP A 28 12.60 11.45 11.67
CA ASP A 28 11.98 12.64 12.24
C ASP A 28 10.91 12.21 13.27
N GLU A 29 11.10 12.65 14.52
CA GLU A 29 10.20 12.29 15.62
C GLU A 29 8.80 12.86 15.46
N ASP A 30 8.69 14.08 14.94
CA ASP A 30 7.41 14.76 14.83
C ASP A 30 6.59 14.16 13.70
N LEU A 31 7.24 13.79 12.59
CA LEU A 31 6.60 13.03 11.52
C LEU A 31 6.09 11.67 12.02
N VAL A 32 6.87 10.96 12.84
CA VAL A 32 6.45 9.65 13.38
C VAL A 32 5.29 9.82 14.37
N LYS A 33 5.29 10.87 15.20
CA LYS A 33 4.14 11.17 16.08
C LYS A 33 2.87 11.43 15.26
N GLN A 34 2.95 12.25 14.22
CA GLN A 34 1.81 12.49 13.31
C GLN A 34 1.35 11.19 12.65
N ALA A 35 2.28 10.37 12.15
CA ALA A 35 1.94 9.07 11.56
C ALA A 35 1.28 8.14 12.58
N MET A 36 1.72 8.13 13.84
CA MET A 36 1.11 7.35 14.91
C MET A 36 -0.32 7.82 15.23
N LEU A 37 -0.57 9.13 15.23
CA LEU A 37 -1.90 9.70 15.43
C LEU A 37 -2.86 9.33 14.29
N VAL A 38 -2.42 9.49 13.04
CA VAL A 38 -3.23 9.19 11.85
C VAL A 38 -3.51 7.70 11.72
N THR A 39 -2.52 6.85 12.01
CA THR A 39 -2.64 5.39 11.84
C THR A 39 -3.15 4.68 13.09
N GLY A 40 -3.26 5.36 14.24
CA GLY A 40 -3.57 4.74 15.53
C GLY A 40 -2.54 3.70 15.99
N ALA A 41 -1.27 3.85 15.59
CA ALA A 41 -0.21 2.90 15.93
C ALA A 41 0.32 3.14 17.35
N LYS A 42 0.54 2.06 18.10
CA LYS A 42 1.05 2.12 19.49
C LYS A 42 2.56 2.27 19.58
N THR A 43 3.29 1.87 18.54
CA THR A 43 4.77 1.91 18.52
C THR A 43 5.29 2.50 17.22
N LYS A 44 6.47 3.12 17.28
CA LYS A 44 7.18 3.64 16.10
C LYS A 44 7.36 2.57 15.02
N ARG A 45 7.71 1.32 15.42
CA ARG A 45 7.84 0.17 14.50
C ARG A 45 6.53 -0.13 13.77
N GLN A 46 5.41 -0.12 14.49
CA GLN A 46 4.10 -0.40 13.91
C GLN A 46 3.65 0.71 12.95
N ALA A 47 3.94 1.97 13.28
CA ALA A 47 3.67 3.10 12.39
C ALA A 47 4.43 2.97 11.07
N VAL A 48 5.74 2.63 11.15
CA VAL A 48 6.59 2.43 9.96
C VAL A 48 6.13 1.22 9.13
N ASP A 49 5.81 0.09 9.76
CA ASP A 49 5.30 -1.10 9.04
C ASP A 49 3.98 -0.80 8.31
N ARG A 50 3.04 -0.11 8.97
CA ARG A 50 1.79 0.34 8.34
C ARG A 50 2.03 1.29 7.18
N ALA A 51 2.89 2.30 7.36
CA ALA A 51 3.22 3.25 6.31
C ALA A 51 3.79 2.56 5.07
N LEU A 52 4.71 1.61 5.24
CA LEU A 52 5.29 0.85 4.14
C LEU A 52 4.26 -0.03 3.42
N ARG A 53 3.38 -0.71 4.16
CA ARG A 53 2.30 -1.53 3.57
C ARG A 53 1.34 -0.68 2.76
N GLU A 54 0.91 0.45 3.29
CA GLU A 54 0.02 1.37 2.58
C GLU A 54 0.69 1.95 1.33
N LEU A 55 1.97 2.32 1.43
CA LEU A 55 2.73 2.82 0.29
C LEU A 55 2.79 1.80 -0.84
N VAL A 56 3.04 0.53 -0.53
CA VAL A 56 3.07 -0.54 -1.54
C VAL A 56 1.68 -0.80 -2.10
N ALA A 57 0.66 -0.90 -1.24
CA ALA A 57 -0.73 -1.16 -1.66
C ALA A 57 -1.26 -0.06 -2.59
N ARG A 58 -0.98 1.20 -2.27
CA ARG A 58 -1.43 2.36 -3.05
C ARG A 58 -0.49 2.67 -4.21
N GLY A 59 0.77 2.27 -4.14
CA GLY A 59 1.80 2.60 -5.13
C GLY A 59 1.50 2.05 -6.53
N SER A 60 0.90 0.86 -6.63
CA SER A 60 0.45 0.30 -7.91
C SER A 60 -0.69 1.11 -8.52
N VAL A 61 -1.69 1.47 -7.70
CA VAL A 61 -2.85 2.27 -8.08
C VAL A 61 -2.42 3.66 -8.53
N TYR A 62 -1.58 4.35 -7.76
CA TYR A 62 -1.07 5.67 -8.14
C TYR A 62 -0.26 5.64 -9.43
N ARG A 63 0.51 4.57 -9.66
CA ARG A 63 1.27 4.42 -10.91
C ARG A 63 0.35 4.19 -12.10
N ALA A 64 -0.74 3.43 -11.93
CA ALA A 64 -1.76 3.26 -12.95
C ALA A 64 -2.52 4.56 -13.24
N LEU A 65 -2.94 5.29 -12.21
CA LEU A 65 -3.59 6.60 -12.34
C LEU A 65 -2.68 7.62 -13.03
N ARG A 66 -1.39 7.65 -12.70
CA ARG A 66 -0.42 8.52 -13.40
C ARG A 66 -0.30 8.20 -14.89
N LYS A 67 -0.47 6.94 -15.31
CA LYS A 67 -0.48 6.57 -16.74
C LYS A 67 -1.74 7.05 -17.47
N LEU A 68 -2.84 7.27 -16.74
CA LEU A 68 -4.10 7.79 -17.29
C LEU A 68 -4.11 9.32 -17.37
N LYS A 69 -3.18 10.01 -16.70
CA LYS A 69 -3.04 11.48 -16.76
C LYS A 69 -2.84 11.93 -18.21
N GLY A 70 -3.75 12.77 -18.71
CA GLY A 70 -3.71 13.31 -20.08
C GLY A 70 -4.29 12.38 -21.16
N LYS A 71 -4.71 11.16 -20.82
CA LYS A 71 -5.37 10.24 -21.77
C LYS A 71 -6.89 10.29 -21.72
N MET A 72 -7.45 10.79 -20.62
CA MET A 72 -8.89 10.98 -20.49
C MET A 72 -9.27 12.30 -21.14
N PRO A 73 -10.15 12.30 -22.16
CA PRO A 73 -10.76 13.54 -22.62
C PRO A 73 -11.56 14.11 -21.46
N TRP A 74 -11.23 15.35 -21.08
CA TRP A 74 -12.03 16.10 -20.12
C TRP A 74 -13.05 16.90 -20.93
N ASP A 75 -14.33 16.65 -20.69
CA ASP A 75 -15.42 17.32 -21.38
C ASP A 75 -15.93 18.46 -20.49
N GLY A 76 -15.59 19.70 -20.86
CA GLY A 76 -15.95 20.90 -20.14
C GLY A 76 -15.37 22.16 -20.77
N ASP A 77 -16.03 23.31 -20.56
CA ASP A 77 -15.51 24.63 -20.94
C ASP A 77 -14.87 25.29 -19.71
N VAL A 78 -13.54 25.33 -19.67
CA VAL A 78 -12.77 25.98 -18.59
C VAL A 78 -13.11 27.47 -18.51
N ASP A 79 -13.37 28.11 -19.64
CA ASP A 79 -13.62 29.55 -19.69
C ASP A 79 -15.02 29.89 -19.19
N ALA A 80 -16.02 29.03 -19.41
CA ALA A 80 -17.32 29.16 -18.77
C ALA A 80 -17.22 29.15 -17.24
N TRP A 81 -16.39 28.26 -16.68
CA TRP A 81 -16.19 28.16 -15.23
C TRP A 81 -15.41 29.33 -14.64
N ARG A 82 -14.55 29.98 -15.43
CA ARG A 82 -13.84 31.20 -15.02
C ARG A 82 -14.75 32.42 -15.07
N ARG A 83 -15.60 32.53 -16.10
CA ARG A 83 -16.58 33.62 -16.23
C ARG A 83 -17.60 33.61 -15.09
N ALA A 84 -18.06 32.43 -14.65
CA ALA A 84 -19.04 32.30 -13.56
C ALA A 84 -18.51 32.69 -12.16
N ARG A 85 -17.21 32.94 -11.99
CA ARG A 85 -16.60 33.37 -10.71
C ARG A 85 -16.54 34.90 -10.53
N ARG A 86 -16.91 35.67 -11.55
CA ARG A 86 -16.85 37.14 -11.53
C ARG A 86 -18.25 37.73 -11.44
#